data_AF-A0A6J2ZWQ7-F1
#
_entry.id   AF-A0A6J2ZWQ7-F1
#
_cell.length_a   1.000
_cell.length_b   1.000
_cell.length_c   1.000
_cell.angle_alpha   90.00
_cell.angle_beta   90.00
_cell.angle_gamma   90.00
#
_symmetry.space_group_name_H-M   'P 1'
#
loop_
_entity.id
_entity.type
_entity.pdbx_description
1 polymer ?
#
loop_
_entity_poly.entity_id
_entity_poly.type
_entity_poly.pdbx_seq_one_letter_code
_entity_poly.pdbx_strand_id
1 'polypeptide(L)'
;MSRQYEQMHKELTDKLEHLEQEKHELRRRFENREGEWEGRVSELESDVKQLQDELERQQVHLREADREKTRAVQELSEQNQRLLDQLSRASEVERQLSMQVHALREDFRAKNSSTNQHIVRLESLQAEQVLEIKMLSDRKRELEHRLSATLEENDLLQGTVEELQDRVLILERQGQDKDLQLHQSQLELQEARLSYRQLQVKVEELTEERSLQSSAATSTSLLSEIEQSMEAEELEQEREQLRLQLWEAYCQVRYLCSHLRGNDSADSAVSTDSSMDESSETSSAKDVPAGSLRTALNELKRLIQSIVDGLEPTSSRRIDDDSLEEQIRQTSEDSRALRELMEGERGKLRQSLEELQQLHSQPHAAFCRAHAGRAVSGRLKCHSSQDAYRCYSSSF
;
A
#
# COMPACT_ATOMS: atom_id res chain seq x y z
N MET A 1 83.86 78.25 186.31
CA MET A 1 85.03 77.66 185.63
C MET A 1 84.87 76.14 185.50
N SER A 2 85.49 75.27 186.31
CA SER A 2 85.53 73.80 186.08
C SER A 2 84.21 73.18 185.60
N ARG A 3 83.11 73.29 186.38
CA ARG A 3 81.79 72.75 186.03
C ARG A 3 81.23 73.20 184.68
N GLN A 4 81.59 74.40 184.22
CA GLN A 4 81.17 74.91 182.91
C GLN A 4 82.02 74.31 181.77
N TYR A 5 83.31 74.05 182.00
CA TYR A 5 84.10 73.25 181.06
C TYR A 5 83.61 71.80 181.02
N GLU A 6 83.25 71.21 182.16
CA GLU A 6 82.65 69.86 182.23
C GLU A 6 81.30 69.79 181.49
N GLN A 7 80.48 70.85 181.53
CA GLN A 7 79.25 70.97 180.75
C GLN A 7 79.53 71.13 179.25
N MET A 8 80.44 72.03 178.86
CA MET A 8 80.86 72.20 177.46
C MET A 8 81.49 70.93 176.87
N HIS A 9 82.25 70.17 177.66
CA HIS A 9 82.81 68.88 177.22
C HIS A 9 81.73 67.84 176.97
N LYS A 10 80.69 67.77 177.81
CA LYS A 10 79.53 66.89 177.58
C LYS A 10 78.77 67.30 176.32
N GLU A 11 78.44 68.57 176.18
CA GLU A 11 77.84 69.09 174.95
C GLU A 11 78.65 68.78 173.68
N LEU A 12 79.99 68.72 173.78
CA LEU A 12 80.85 68.33 172.67
C LEU A 12 80.86 66.81 172.43
N THR A 13 80.84 65.96 173.47
CA THR A 13 80.70 64.51 173.30
C THR A 13 79.34 64.13 172.74
N ASP A 14 78.25 64.72 173.26
CA ASP A 14 76.88 64.46 172.80
C ASP A 14 76.71 64.82 171.31
N LYS A 15 77.34 65.92 170.87
CA LYS A 15 77.37 66.35 169.45
C LYS A 15 78.25 65.44 168.59
N LEU A 16 79.36 64.91 169.12
CA LEU A 16 80.19 63.92 168.42
C LEU A 16 79.46 62.59 168.26
N GLU A 17 78.83 62.07 169.33
CA GLU A 17 78.02 60.86 169.29
C GLU A 17 76.88 60.98 168.28
N HIS A 18 76.20 62.13 168.23
CA HIS A 18 75.14 62.37 167.24
C HIS A 18 75.69 62.40 165.81
N LEU A 19 76.80 63.09 165.56
CA LEU A 19 77.46 63.09 164.24
C LEU A 19 77.96 61.70 163.82
N GLU A 20 78.39 60.86 164.77
CA GLU A 20 78.74 59.47 164.49
C GLU A 20 77.52 58.61 164.19
N GLN A 21 76.41 58.79 164.93
CA GLN A 21 75.12 58.15 164.62
C GLN A 21 74.62 58.53 163.22
N GLU A 22 74.55 59.83 162.90
CA GLU A 22 74.17 60.33 161.57
C GLU A 22 75.06 59.76 160.47
N LYS A 23 76.39 59.72 160.67
CA LYS A 23 77.36 59.14 159.75
C LYS A 23 77.14 57.63 159.53
N HIS A 24 76.79 56.88 160.58
CA HIS A 24 76.47 55.45 160.49
C HIS A 24 75.05 55.17 159.95
N GLU A 25 74.11 56.10 160.07
CA GLU A 25 72.81 56.03 159.38
C GLU A 25 72.94 56.39 157.90
N LEU A 26 73.66 57.46 157.56
CA LEU A 26 73.88 57.89 156.18
C LEU A 26 74.61 56.81 155.39
N ARG A 27 75.66 56.20 155.94
CA ARG A 27 76.32 55.02 155.36
C ARG A 27 75.32 53.92 155.00
N ARG A 28 74.55 53.43 155.96
CA ARG A 28 73.51 52.40 155.73
C ARG A 28 72.42 52.85 154.74
N ARG A 29 72.07 54.14 154.70
CA ARG A 29 71.13 54.71 153.71
C ARG A 29 71.74 54.80 152.30
N PHE A 30 73.07 54.94 152.16
CA PHE A 30 73.76 54.84 150.88
C PHE A 30 73.93 53.38 150.46
N GLU A 31 74.46 52.51 151.34
CA GLU A 31 74.61 51.07 151.13
C GLU A 31 73.28 50.41 150.67
N ASN A 32 72.16 50.72 151.33
CA ASN A 32 70.84 50.23 150.92
C ASN A 32 70.42 50.73 149.52
N ARG A 33 70.69 51.99 149.19
CA ARG A 33 70.36 52.56 147.87
C ARG A 33 71.26 52.02 146.78
N GLU A 34 72.53 51.78 147.08
CA GLU A 34 73.50 51.13 146.20
C GLU A 34 73.00 49.71 145.87
N GLY A 35 72.59 48.92 146.87
CA GLY A 35 71.95 47.62 146.66
C GLY A 35 70.64 47.67 145.86
N GLU A 36 69.79 48.69 146.05
CA GLU A 36 68.62 48.90 145.18
C GLU A 36 69.00 49.23 143.72
N TRP A 37 70.09 49.98 143.50
CA TRP A 37 70.58 50.31 142.17
C TRP A 37 71.26 49.11 141.50
N GLU A 38 72.04 48.32 142.24
CA GLU A 38 72.59 47.03 141.79
C GLU A 38 71.48 46.07 141.38
N GLY A 39 70.39 46.00 142.16
CA GLY A 39 69.18 45.28 141.80
C GLY A 39 68.61 45.72 140.45
N ARG A 40 68.29 47.01 140.28
CA ARG A 40 67.76 47.58 139.03
C ARG A 40 68.71 47.40 137.84
N VAL A 41 70.02 47.47 138.06
CA VAL A 41 71.02 47.19 137.02
C VAL A 41 71.01 45.71 136.63
N SER A 42 70.90 44.79 137.60
CA SER A 42 70.83 43.35 137.33
C SER A 42 69.54 42.94 136.59
N GLU A 43 68.42 43.61 136.88
CA GLU A 43 67.15 43.48 136.15
C GLU A 43 67.32 43.93 134.69
N LEU A 44 67.81 45.14 134.46
CA LEU A 44 68.04 45.67 133.10
C LEU A 44 69.10 44.87 132.33
N GLU A 45 70.13 44.35 133.00
CA GLU A 45 71.09 43.44 132.40
C GLU A 45 70.47 42.10 131.98
N SER A 46 69.50 41.59 132.74
CA SER A 46 68.73 40.40 132.39
C SER A 46 67.84 40.68 131.18
N ASP A 47 67.10 41.79 131.19
CA ASP A 47 66.21 42.20 130.10
C ASP A 47 66.98 42.43 128.79
N VAL A 48 68.14 43.08 128.85
CA VAL A 48 69.02 43.26 127.67
C VAL A 48 69.49 41.91 127.11
N LYS A 49 69.87 40.96 127.97
CA LYS A 49 70.28 39.61 127.53
C LYS A 49 69.09 38.86 126.91
N GLN A 50 67.91 38.92 127.51
CA GLN A 50 66.68 38.30 126.98
C GLN A 50 66.27 38.89 125.62
N LEU A 51 66.29 40.22 125.48
CA LEU A 51 65.97 40.90 124.22
C LEU A 51 66.98 40.62 123.11
N GLN A 52 68.27 40.45 123.44
CA GLN A 52 69.30 40.01 122.49
C GLN A 52 69.03 38.56 122.03
N ASP A 53 68.83 37.65 122.98
CA ASP A 53 68.46 36.25 122.76
C ASP A 53 67.21 36.08 121.87
N GLU A 54 66.15 36.85 122.14
CA GLU A 54 64.91 36.84 121.36
C GLU A 54 65.11 37.42 119.95
N LEU A 55 65.85 38.51 119.83
CA LEU A 55 66.19 39.11 118.54
C LEU A 55 67.00 38.13 117.67
N GLU A 56 67.97 37.42 118.24
CA GLU A 56 68.73 36.40 117.51
C GLU A 56 67.84 35.23 117.05
N ARG A 57 66.97 34.71 117.92
CA ARG A 57 65.99 33.66 117.57
C ARG A 57 65.06 34.10 116.45
N GLN A 58 64.49 35.30 116.55
CA GLN A 58 63.62 35.86 115.50
C GLN A 58 64.37 36.03 114.18
N GLN A 59 65.61 36.54 114.20
CA GLN A 59 66.42 36.66 112.99
C GLN A 59 66.78 35.30 112.36
N VAL A 60 67.03 34.26 113.17
CA VAL A 60 67.25 32.90 112.66
C VAL A 60 65.99 32.36 111.99
N HIS A 61 64.83 32.43 112.65
CA HIS A 61 63.58 31.96 112.09
C HIS A 61 63.13 32.72 110.83
N LEU A 62 63.38 34.03 110.74
CA LEU A 62 63.14 34.79 109.50
C LEU A 62 64.03 34.28 108.35
N ARG A 63 65.32 34.04 108.61
CA ARG A 63 66.26 33.47 107.62
C ARG A 63 65.87 32.03 107.21
N GLU A 64 65.26 31.27 108.11
CA GLU A 64 64.75 29.92 107.84
C GLU A 64 63.48 29.98 106.98
N ALA A 65 62.50 30.79 107.36
CA ALA A 65 61.29 31.01 106.58
C ALA A 65 61.59 31.56 105.17
N ASP A 66 62.59 32.41 105.00
CA ASP A 66 63.00 32.91 103.68
C ASP A 66 63.73 31.85 102.83
N ARG A 67 64.49 30.92 103.46
CA ARG A 67 65.01 29.73 102.76
C ARG A 67 63.87 28.80 102.32
N GLU A 68 62.83 28.65 103.12
CA GLU A 68 61.67 27.82 102.78
C GLU A 68 60.81 28.45 101.67
N LYS A 69 60.56 29.76 101.74
CA LYS A 69 59.91 30.52 100.65
C LYS A 69 60.69 30.38 99.33
N THR A 70 62.02 30.52 99.36
CA THR A 70 62.84 30.41 98.15
C THR A 70 62.85 29.00 97.57
N ARG A 71 62.90 27.94 98.39
CA ARG A 71 62.70 26.54 97.93
C ARG A 71 61.33 26.35 97.27
N ALA A 72 60.25 26.77 97.94
CA ALA A 72 58.89 26.63 97.41
C ALA A 72 58.69 27.40 96.09
N VAL A 73 59.26 28.60 95.96
CA VAL A 73 59.26 29.37 94.70
C VAL A 73 60.09 28.67 93.62
N GLN A 74 61.24 28.08 93.95
CA GLN A 74 62.04 27.28 93.01
C GLN A 74 61.24 26.07 92.51
N GLU A 75 60.70 25.24 93.41
CA GLU A 75 59.89 24.06 93.07
C GLU A 75 58.68 24.42 92.19
N LEU A 76 57.94 25.48 92.53
CA LEU A 76 56.83 25.98 91.72
C LEU A 76 57.29 26.52 90.36
N SER A 77 58.45 27.18 90.29
CA SER A 77 59.01 27.66 89.01
C SER A 77 59.42 26.51 88.10
N GLU A 78 60.03 25.46 88.64
CA GLU A 78 60.38 24.25 87.88
C GLU A 78 59.12 23.49 87.42
N GLN A 79 58.11 23.37 88.27
CA GLN A 79 56.83 22.75 87.90
C GLN A 79 56.14 23.53 86.77
N ASN A 80 56.09 24.86 86.86
CA ASN A 80 55.56 25.70 85.79
C ASN A 80 56.37 25.57 84.50
N GLN A 81 57.71 25.55 84.56
CA GLN A 81 58.54 25.33 83.36
C GLN A 81 58.29 23.95 82.74
N ARG A 82 58.21 22.88 83.55
CA ARG A 82 57.88 21.53 83.08
C ARG A 82 56.51 21.46 82.39
N LEU A 83 55.52 22.22 82.89
CA LEU A 83 54.19 22.30 82.27
C LEU A 83 54.20 23.12 80.96
N LEU A 84 54.97 24.21 80.89
CA LEU A 84 55.17 24.99 79.65
C LEU A 84 55.91 24.18 78.58
N ASP A 85 56.91 23.40 78.98
CA ASP A 85 57.63 22.43 78.14
C ASP A 85 56.71 21.33 77.60
N GLN A 86 55.75 20.85 78.41
CA GLN A 86 54.76 19.86 77.97
C GLN A 86 53.73 20.49 77.02
N LEU A 87 53.22 21.67 77.34
CA LEU A 87 52.22 22.38 76.53
C LEU A 87 52.77 22.79 75.15
N SER A 88 54.02 23.27 75.10
CA SER A 88 54.69 23.61 73.84
C SER A 88 54.96 22.38 72.96
N ARG A 89 55.36 21.24 73.55
CA ARG A 89 55.49 19.97 72.81
C ARG A 89 54.12 19.48 72.30
N ALA A 90 53.06 19.62 73.10
CA ALA A 90 51.72 19.25 72.70
C ALA A 90 51.21 20.11 71.52
N SER A 91 51.40 21.43 71.58
CA SER A 91 50.98 22.34 70.48
C SER A 91 51.80 22.14 69.20
N GLU A 92 53.08 21.78 69.31
CA GLU A 92 53.91 21.42 68.14
C GLU A 92 53.44 20.09 67.50
N VAL A 93 53.07 19.08 68.28
CA VAL A 93 52.45 17.84 67.77
C VAL A 93 51.08 18.11 67.15
N GLU A 94 50.24 18.94 67.78
CA GLU A 94 48.94 19.36 67.22
C GLU A 94 49.11 20.11 65.90
N ARG A 95 50.11 20.99 65.79
CA ARG A 95 50.48 21.71 64.56
C ARG A 95 50.92 20.75 63.46
N GLN A 96 51.77 19.77 63.78
CA GLN A 96 52.23 18.74 62.84
C GLN A 96 51.07 17.86 62.35
N LEU A 97 50.21 17.38 63.25
CA LEU A 97 49.00 16.62 62.90
C LEU A 97 48.03 17.44 62.06
N SER A 98 47.85 18.73 62.39
CA SER A 98 47.03 19.66 61.60
C SER A 98 47.56 19.83 60.18
N MET A 99 48.88 19.91 59.99
CA MET A 99 49.51 19.95 58.66
C MET A 99 49.31 18.62 57.91
N GLN A 100 49.48 17.47 58.56
CA GLN A 100 49.22 16.16 57.93
C GLN A 100 47.76 16.01 57.50
N VAL A 101 46.80 16.46 58.32
CA VAL A 101 45.36 16.47 57.97
C VAL A 101 45.07 17.40 56.80
N HIS A 102 45.76 18.54 56.67
CA HIS A 102 45.63 19.41 55.49
C HIS A 102 46.19 18.75 54.23
N ALA A 103 47.40 18.18 54.29
CA ALA A 103 47.99 17.45 53.17
C ALA A 103 47.09 16.30 52.71
N LEU A 104 46.58 15.46 53.62
CA LEU A 104 45.65 14.37 53.29
C LEU A 104 44.32 14.85 52.70
N ARG A 105 43.81 16.03 53.12
CA ARG A 105 42.63 16.66 52.50
C ARG A 105 42.91 17.17 51.09
N GLU A 106 44.10 17.68 50.83
CA GLU A 106 44.52 18.12 49.49
C GLU A 106 44.76 16.93 48.55
N ASP A 107 45.40 15.88 49.03
CA ASP A 107 45.54 14.57 48.39
C ASP A 107 44.18 14.00 47.99
N PHE A 108 43.21 14.00 48.91
CA PHE A 108 41.85 13.53 48.64
C PHE A 108 41.12 14.43 47.64
N ARG A 109 41.25 15.76 47.73
CA ARG A 109 40.69 16.71 46.75
C ARG A 109 41.27 16.49 45.35
N ALA A 110 42.57 16.23 45.24
CA ALA A 110 43.25 15.95 43.97
C ALA A 110 42.80 14.61 43.36
N LYS A 111 42.73 13.54 44.18
CA LYS A 111 42.21 12.23 43.75
C LYS A 111 40.73 12.29 43.35
N ASN A 112 39.92 13.09 44.06
CA ASN A 112 38.50 13.27 43.72
C ASN A 112 38.32 14.11 42.46
N SER A 113 39.13 15.16 42.25
CA SER A 113 39.06 15.97 41.02
C SER A 113 39.57 15.21 39.79
N SER A 114 40.63 14.40 39.91
CA SER A 114 41.07 13.51 38.82
C SER A 114 40.02 12.44 38.53
N THR A 115 39.42 11.82 39.55
CA THR A 115 38.34 10.83 39.38
C THR A 115 37.14 11.42 38.66
N ASN A 116 36.70 12.63 39.05
CA ASN A 116 35.63 13.34 38.36
C ASN A 116 35.99 13.69 36.90
N GLN A 117 37.25 14.06 36.60
CA GLN A 117 37.71 14.25 35.22
C GLN A 117 37.68 12.94 34.41
N HIS A 118 38.00 11.79 35.03
CA HIS A 118 37.88 10.49 34.38
C HIS A 118 36.42 10.09 34.13
N ILE A 119 35.52 10.35 35.09
CA ILE A 119 34.08 10.11 34.94
C ILE A 119 33.52 10.92 33.77
N VAL A 120 33.74 12.24 33.73
CA VAL A 120 33.24 13.11 32.64
C VAL A 120 33.80 12.72 31.28
N ARG A 121 35.06 12.25 31.20
CA ARG A 121 35.63 11.70 29.95
C ARG A 121 34.97 10.39 29.54
N LEU A 122 34.67 9.50 30.48
CA LEU A 122 33.95 8.25 30.20
C LEU A 122 32.50 8.53 29.77
N GLU A 123 31.83 9.50 30.38
CA GLU A 123 30.48 9.94 29.98
C GLU A 123 30.46 10.52 28.56
N SER A 124 31.45 11.33 28.18
CA SER A 124 31.61 11.82 26.79
C SER A 124 31.80 10.67 25.81
N LEU A 125 32.76 9.78 26.07
CA LEU A 125 33.06 8.64 25.20
C LEU A 125 31.86 7.67 25.10
N GLN A 126 31.09 7.47 26.17
CA GLN A 126 29.85 6.70 26.13
C GLN A 126 28.77 7.38 25.29
N ALA A 127 28.62 8.71 25.40
CA ALA A 127 27.69 9.47 24.56
C ALA A 127 28.07 9.40 23.07
N GLU A 128 29.36 9.55 22.75
CA GLU A 128 29.92 9.41 21.41
C GLU A 128 29.67 8.01 20.84
N GLN A 129 29.98 6.94 21.59
CA GLN A 129 29.72 5.55 21.19
C GLN A 129 28.22 5.27 21.00
N VAL A 130 27.35 5.79 21.88
CA VAL A 130 25.89 5.63 21.73
C VAL A 130 25.35 6.37 20.50
N LEU A 131 25.95 7.49 20.10
CA LEU A 131 25.61 8.18 18.85
C LEU A 131 26.13 7.41 17.63
N GLU A 132 27.36 6.92 17.64
CA GLU A 132 27.93 6.10 16.57
C GLU A 132 27.11 4.82 16.35
N ILE A 133 26.79 4.08 17.41
CA ILE A 133 25.96 2.86 17.35
C ILE A 133 24.57 3.17 16.76
N LYS A 134 23.97 4.32 17.09
CA LYS A 134 22.71 4.76 16.48
C LYS A 134 22.87 5.02 14.98
N MET A 135 23.84 5.84 14.57
CA MET A 135 24.08 6.14 13.15
C MET A 135 24.38 4.88 12.33
N LEU A 136 25.19 3.96 12.84
CA LEU A 136 25.47 2.68 12.20
C LEU A 136 24.24 1.78 12.14
N SER A 137 23.41 1.76 13.18
CA SER A 137 22.15 1.01 13.20
C SER A 137 21.11 1.60 12.25
N ASP A 138 21.02 2.92 12.09
CA ASP A 138 20.12 3.58 11.16
C ASP A 138 20.61 3.42 9.72
N ARG A 139 21.93 3.52 9.48
CA ARG A 139 22.52 3.20 8.19
C ARG A 139 22.33 1.72 7.81
N LYS A 140 22.34 0.82 8.79
CA LYS A 140 22.00 -0.59 8.56
C LYS A 140 20.53 -0.75 8.12
N ARG A 141 19.57 -0.15 8.85
CA ARG A 141 18.13 -0.18 8.49
C ARG A 141 17.88 0.35 7.08
N GLU A 142 18.51 1.47 6.73
CA GLU A 142 18.45 2.07 5.38
C GLU A 142 18.94 1.09 4.29
N LEU A 143 20.02 0.35 4.54
CA LEU A 143 20.52 -0.65 3.60
C LEU A 143 19.62 -1.90 3.55
N GLU A 144 19.03 -2.32 4.68
CA GLU A 144 18.05 -3.41 4.75
C GLU A 144 16.76 -3.07 3.98
N HIS A 145 16.23 -1.85 4.11
CA HIS A 145 15.08 -1.37 3.34
C HIS A 145 15.37 -1.22 1.85
N ARG A 146 16.56 -0.72 1.48
CA ARG A 146 16.95 -0.66 0.06
C ARG A 146 17.14 -2.03 -0.55
N LEU A 147 17.62 -3.01 0.22
CA LEU A 147 17.72 -4.40 -0.22
C LEU A 147 16.32 -5.01 -0.42
N SER A 148 15.38 -4.82 0.51
CA SER A 148 14.02 -5.36 0.37
C SER A 148 13.31 -4.77 -0.86
N ALA A 149 13.41 -3.45 -1.08
CA ALA A 149 12.88 -2.81 -2.29
C ALA A 149 13.46 -3.42 -3.59
N THR A 150 14.77 -3.67 -3.65
CA THR A 150 15.38 -4.32 -4.83
C THR A 150 15.02 -5.80 -4.98
N LEU A 151 14.60 -6.48 -3.91
CA LEU A 151 14.08 -7.85 -3.98
C LEU A 151 12.61 -7.84 -4.46
N GLU A 152 11.78 -6.93 -3.94
CA GLU A 152 10.41 -6.70 -4.40
C GLU A 152 10.38 -6.33 -5.90
N GLU A 153 11.30 -5.47 -6.37
CA GLU A 153 11.50 -5.20 -7.80
C GLU A 153 11.96 -6.43 -8.59
N ASN A 154 12.77 -7.32 -7.99
CA ASN A 154 13.25 -8.53 -8.66
C ASN A 154 12.16 -9.61 -8.78
N ASP A 155 11.35 -9.81 -7.73
CA ASP A 155 10.19 -10.69 -7.73
C ASP A 155 9.15 -10.25 -8.77
N LEU A 156 8.88 -8.94 -8.85
CA LEU A 156 8.01 -8.35 -9.89
C LEU A 156 8.57 -8.59 -11.30
N LEU A 157 9.87 -8.37 -11.51
CA LEU A 157 10.52 -8.65 -12.80
C LEU A 157 10.47 -10.14 -13.16
N GLN A 158 10.70 -11.04 -12.19
CA GLN A 158 10.56 -12.48 -12.40
C GLN A 158 9.13 -12.84 -12.82
N GLY A 159 8.11 -12.30 -12.16
CA GLY A 159 6.72 -12.46 -12.58
C GLY A 159 6.47 -12.03 -14.03
N THR A 160 7.00 -10.88 -14.46
CA THR A 160 6.88 -10.47 -15.88
C THR A 160 7.67 -11.37 -16.84
N VAL A 161 8.77 -12.00 -16.40
CA VAL A 161 9.52 -12.97 -17.19
C VAL A 161 8.75 -14.28 -17.32
N GLU A 162 8.07 -14.73 -16.27
CA GLU A 162 7.20 -15.91 -16.28
C GLU A 162 5.97 -15.68 -17.20
N GLU A 163 5.29 -14.53 -17.10
CA GLU A 163 4.22 -14.14 -18.04
C GLU A 163 4.68 -14.10 -19.52
N LEU A 164 5.91 -13.64 -19.76
CA LEU A 164 6.50 -13.62 -21.10
C LEU A 164 6.88 -15.03 -21.60
N GLN A 165 7.32 -15.93 -20.71
CA GLN A 165 7.60 -17.33 -21.05
C GLN A 165 6.32 -18.08 -21.42
N ASP A 166 5.25 -17.96 -20.64
CA ASP A 166 3.92 -18.51 -20.97
C ASP A 166 3.42 -17.98 -22.31
N ARG A 167 3.59 -16.68 -22.57
CA ARG A 167 3.22 -16.06 -23.84
C ARG A 167 4.05 -16.56 -25.03
N VAL A 168 5.34 -16.85 -24.84
CA VAL A 168 6.18 -17.50 -25.86
C VAL A 168 5.69 -18.92 -26.11
N LEU A 169 5.44 -19.73 -25.07
CA LEU A 169 4.94 -21.10 -25.20
C LEU A 169 3.61 -21.17 -25.98
N ILE A 170 2.70 -20.22 -25.72
CA ILE A 170 1.44 -20.10 -26.47
C ILE A 170 1.68 -19.75 -27.95
N LEU A 171 2.63 -18.84 -28.24
CA LEU A 171 2.96 -18.44 -29.61
C LEU A 171 3.71 -19.55 -30.38
N GLU A 172 4.59 -20.30 -29.72
CA GLU A 172 5.26 -21.48 -30.30
C GLU A 172 4.25 -22.55 -30.67
N ARG A 173 3.29 -22.85 -29.77
CA ARG A 173 2.19 -23.77 -30.07
C ARG A 173 1.32 -23.29 -31.23
N GLN A 174 0.96 -22.00 -31.26
CA GLN A 174 0.24 -21.42 -32.41
C GLN A 174 1.05 -21.43 -33.72
N GLY A 175 2.38 -21.45 -33.63
CA GLY A 175 3.27 -21.69 -34.77
C GLY A 175 3.13 -23.12 -35.27
N GLN A 176 3.33 -24.10 -34.38
CA GLN A 176 3.18 -25.53 -34.69
C GLN A 176 1.80 -25.87 -35.26
N ASP A 177 0.71 -25.34 -34.68
CA ASP A 177 -0.66 -25.53 -35.16
C ASP A 177 -0.84 -24.96 -36.59
N LYS A 178 -0.18 -23.84 -36.93
CA LYS A 178 -0.20 -23.26 -38.28
C LYS A 178 0.69 -24.03 -39.27
N ASP A 179 1.84 -24.52 -38.85
CA ASP A 179 2.71 -25.35 -39.68
C ASP A 179 2.01 -26.67 -40.05
N LEU A 180 1.26 -27.25 -39.10
CA LEU A 180 0.38 -28.40 -39.35
C LEU A 180 -0.74 -28.08 -40.35
N GLN A 181 -1.43 -26.94 -40.19
CA GLN A 181 -2.45 -26.47 -41.16
C GLN A 181 -1.88 -26.22 -42.56
N LEU A 182 -0.68 -25.62 -42.65
CA LEU A 182 0.03 -25.41 -43.91
C LEU A 182 0.42 -26.74 -44.55
N HIS A 183 0.85 -27.73 -43.77
CA HIS A 183 1.17 -29.06 -44.28
C HIS A 183 -0.07 -29.81 -44.78
N GLN A 184 -1.19 -29.75 -44.04
CA GLN A 184 -2.49 -30.29 -44.46
C GLN A 184 -2.93 -29.65 -45.79
N SER A 185 -2.94 -28.32 -45.87
CA SER A 185 -3.31 -27.60 -47.10
C SER A 185 -2.36 -27.88 -48.28
N GLN A 186 -1.08 -28.16 -48.02
CA GLN A 186 -0.14 -28.61 -49.06
C GLN A 186 -0.42 -30.02 -49.57
N LEU A 187 -0.92 -30.92 -48.73
CA LEU A 187 -1.35 -32.27 -49.12
C LEU A 187 -2.67 -32.20 -49.91
N GLU A 188 -3.67 -31.49 -49.41
CA GLU A 188 -4.93 -31.21 -50.11
C GLU A 188 -4.68 -30.58 -51.49
N LEU A 189 -3.76 -29.62 -51.59
CA LEU A 189 -3.38 -28.99 -52.86
C LEU A 189 -2.65 -29.97 -53.80
N GLN A 190 -1.90 -30.94 -53.28
CA GLN A 190 -1.29 -32.00 -54.10
C GLN A 190 -2.36 -32.97 -54.61
N GLU A 191 -3.29 -33.40 -53.77
CA GLU A 191 -4.42 -34.25 -54.15
C GLU A 191 -5.34 -33.55 -55.17
N ALA A 192 -5.66 -32.27 -54.95
CA ALA A 192 -6.39 -31.43 -55.89
C ALA A 192 -5.65 -31.25 -57.23
N ARG A 193 -4.31 -31.16 -57.22
CA ARG A 193 -3.51 -31.12 -58.46
C ARG A 193 -3.43 -32.48 -59.17
N LEU A 194 -3.42 -33.58 -58.43
CA LEU A 194 -3.42 -34.93 -59.00
C LEU A 194 -4.78 -35.28 -59.59
N SER A 195 -5.87 -34.99 -58.88
CA SER A 195 -7.24 -35.14 -59.38
C SER A 195 -7.54 -34.16 -60.54
N TYR A 196 -7.05 -32.91 -60.49
CA TYR A 196 -7.11 -32.01 -61.65
C TYR A 196 -6.37 -32.59 -62.86
N ARG A 197 -5.17 -33.17 -62.69
CA ARG A 197 -4.46 -33.85 -63.79
C ARG A 197 -5.21 -35.07 -64.30
N GLN A 198 -5.83 -35.88 -63.43
CA GLN A 198 -6.66 -37.02 -63.84
C GLN A 198 -7.93 -36.57 -64.58
N LEU A 199 -8.54 -35.47 -64.15
CA LEU A 199 -9.68 -34.85 -64.85
C LEU A 199 -9.24 -34.17 -66.16
N GLN A 200 -8.04 -33.59 -66.21
CA GLN A 200 -7.46 -33.04 -67.43
C GLN A 200 -7.20 -34.16 -68.44
N VAL A 201 -6.57 -35.27 -68.02
CA VAL A 201 -6.41 -36.47 -68.87
C VAL A 201 -7.78 -36.99 -69.30
N LYS A 202 -8.80 -37.05 -68.44
CA LYS A 202 -10.17 -37.42 -68.85
C LYS A 202 -10.83 -36.41 -69.78
N VAL A 203 -10.50 -35.13 -69.70
CA VAL A 203 -10.98 -34.11 -70.65
C VAL A 203 -10.21 -34.20 -71.97
N GLU A 204 -8.93 -34.57 -71.95
CA GLU A 204 -8.13 -34.89 -73.13
C GLU A 204 -8.65 -36.18 -73.79
N GLU A 205 -8.89 -37.26 -73.04
CA GLU A 205 -9.59 -38.48 -73.48
C GLU A 205 -10.97 -38.17 -74.05
N LEU A 206 -11.83 -37.39 -73.37
CA LEU A 206 -13.14 -36.97 -73.90
C LEU A 206 -13.02 -36.02 -75.10
N THR A 207 -11.92 -35.27 -75.23
CA THR A 207 -11.64 -34.42 -76.38
C THR A 207 -11.06 -35.23 -77.55
N GLU A 208 -10.38 -36.34 -77.27
CA GLU A 208 -9.96 -37.34 -78.25
C GLU A 208 -11.14 -38.23 -78.67
N GLU A 209 -12.03 -38.65 -77.77
CA GLU A 209 -13.31 -39.26 -78.13
C GLU A 209 -14.16 -38.29 -78.95
N ARG A 210 -14.19 -37.00 -78.60
CA ARG A 210 -14.85 -35.97 -79.40
C ARG A 210 -14.11 -35.68 -80.71
N SER A 211 -12.78 -35.82 -80.78
CA SER A 211 -12.01 -35.61 -82.01
C SER A 211 -12.14 -36.82 -82.94
N LEU A 212 -12.23 -38.04 -82.40
CA LEU A 212 -12.59 -39.29 -83.07
C LEU A 212 -14.07 -39.28 -83.49
N GLN A 213 -14.97 -38.71 -82.70
CA GLN A 213 -16.35 -38.41 -83.14
C GLN A 213 -16.38 -37.31 -84.21
N SER A 214 -15.46 -36.34 -84.21
CA SER A 214 -15.36 -35.35 -85.29
C SER A 214 -14.68 -35.90 -86.54
N SER A 215 -13.75 -36.86 -86.38
CA SER A 215 -13.16 -37.66 -87.44
C SER A 215 -14.19 -38.64 -88.02
N ALA A 216 -15.09 -39.15 -87.18
CA ALA A 216 -16.24 -39.95 -87.58
C ALA A 216 -17.33 -39.10 -88.25
N ALA A 217 -17.58 -37.87 -87.78
CA ALA A 217 -18.51 -36.91 -88.38
C ALA A 217 -17.96 -36.23 -89.65
N THR A 218 -16.64 -36.26 -89.87
CA THR A 218 -16.02 -36.02 -91.19
C THR A 218 -15.98 -37.30 -92.04
N SER A 219 -16.56 -38.40 -91.54
CA SER A 219 -16.89 -39.61 -92.31
C SER A 219 -18.39 -39.98 -92.29
N THR A 220 -19.27 -39.13 -91.73
CA THR A 220 -20.72 -39.16 -92.06
C THR A 220 -20.93 -38.48 -93.39
N SER A 221 -20.35 -39.09 -94.43
CA SER A 221 -20.42 -38.67 -95.82
C SER A 221 -21.62 -39.31 -96.52
N LEU A 222 -22.25 -38.56 -97.41
CA LEU A 222 -23.30 -38.97 -98.34
C LEU A 222 -24.62 -39.48 -97.74
N LEU A 223 -24.68 -40.24 -96.65
CA LEU A 223 -25.95 -40.87 -96.23
C LEU A 223 -27.02 -39.85 -95.78
N SER A 224 -26.68 -38.89 -94.90
CA SER A 224 -27.66 -37.85 -94.51
C SER A 224 -27.92 -36.81 -95.61
N GLU A 225 -27.00 -36.65 -96.57
CA GLU A 225 -27.23 -35.81 -97.76
C GLU A 225 -28.08 -36.53 -98.82
N ILE A 226 -27.97 -37.86 -98.94
CA ILE A 226 -28.83 -38.68 -99.80
C ILE A 226 -30.22 -38.81 -99.18
N GLU A 227 -30.35 -38.96 -97.87
CA GLU A 227 -31.67 -38.92 -97.20
C GLU A 227 -32.34 -37.55 -97.42
N GLN A 228 -31.63 -36.43 -97.19
CA GLN A 228 -32.19 -35.09 -97.44
C GLN A 228 -32.36 -34.75 -98.94
N SER A 229 -31.60 -35.38 -99.84
CA SER A 229 -31.78 -35.22 -101.30
C SER A 229 -32.85 -36.15 -101.88
N MET A 230 -33.10 -37.31 -101.27
CA MET A 230 -34.23 -38.18 -101.60
C MET A 230 -35.52 -37.59 -101.03
N GLU A 231 -35.53 -37.08 -99.80
CA GLU A 231 -36.65 -36.28 -99.30
C GLU A 231 -36.89 -35.06 -100.21
N ALA A 232 -35.85 -34.42 -100.75
CA ALA A 232 -36.01 -33.33 -101.71
C ALA A 232 -36.55 -33.77 -103.10
N GLU A 233 -36.11 -34.91 -103.65
CA GLU A 233 -36.65 -35.44 -104.91
C GLU A 233 -38.06 -36.04 -104.75
N GLU A 234 -38.35 -36.70 -103.63
CA GLU A 234 -39.70 -37.17 -103.30
C GLU A 234 -40.63 -35.98 -103.05
N LEU A 235 -40.19 -34.92 -102.34
CA LEU A 235 -40.98 -33.69 -102.20
C LEU A 235 -41.09 -32.90 -103.51
N GLU A 236 -40.14 -32.96 -104.46
CA GLU A 236 -40.35 -32.39 -105.79
C GLU A 236 -41.29 -33.24 -106.65
N GLN A 237 -41.26 -34.58 -106.56
CA GLN A 237 -42.24 -35.45 -107.21
C GLN A 237 -43.63 -35.26 -106.61
N GLU A 238 -43.77 -35.20 -105.28
CA GLU A 238 -45.02 -34.84 -104.60
C GLU A 238 -45.47 -33.43 -104.98
N ARG A 239 -44.56 -32.45 -105.16
CA ARG A 239 -44.93 -31.10 -105.62
C ARG A 239 -45.42 -31.09 -107.06
N GLU A 240 -44.82 -31.88 -107.96
CA GLU A 240 -45.26 -32.03 -109.35
C GLU A 240 -46.59 -32.82 -109.44
N GLN A 241 -46.79 -33.82 -108.58
CA GLN A 241 -48.01 -34.61 -108.48
C GLN A 241 -49.14 -33.85 -107.78
N LEU A 242 -48.84 -33.03 -106.77
CA LEU A 242 -49.73 -32.02 -106.21
C LEU A 242 -50.06 -30.94 -107.24
N ARG A 243 -49.14 -30.57 -108.14
CA ARG A 243 -49.45 -29.68 -109.27
C ARG A 243 -50.48 -30.28 -110.21
N LEU A 244 -50.31 -31.56 -110.56
CA LEU A 244 -51.29 -32.33 -111.34
C LEU A 244 -52.63 -32.41 -110.61
N GLN A 245 -52.64 -32.77 -109.32
CA GLN A 245 -53.87 -32.80 -108.51
C GLN A 245 -54.48 -31.41 -108.30
N LEU A 246 -53.71 -30.33 -108.26
CA LEU A 246 -54.22 -28.95 -108.16
C LEU A 246 -54.81 -28.47 -109.49
N TRP A 247 -54.26 -28.94 -110.62
CA TRP A 247 -54.85 -28.74 -111.95
C TRP A 247 -56.13 -29.58 -112.10
N GLU A 248 -56.12 -30.85 -111.70
CA GLU A 248 -57.33 -31.69 -111.65
C GLU A 248 -58.37 -31.09 -110.70
N ALA A 249 -58.00 -30.61 -109.52
CA ALA A 249 -58.89 -29.93 -108.59
C ALA A 249 -59.40 -28.60 -109.15
N TYR A 250 -58.60 -27.84 -109.90
CA TYR A 250 -59.06 -26.65 -110.61
C TYR A 250 -60.07 -27.00 -111.72
N CYS A 251 -59.81 -28.07 -112.48
CA CYS A 251 -60.73 -28.62 -113.47
C CYS A 251 -62.01 -29.21 -112.84
N GLN A 252 -61.91 -29.88 -111.69
CA GLN A 252 -63.03 -30.46 -110.94
C GLN A 252 -63.84 -29.38 -110.20
N VAL A 253 -63.21 -28.32 -109.69
CA VAL A 253 -63.94 -27.17 -109.13
C VAL A 253 -64.54 -26.32 -110.25
N ARG A 254 -63.88 -26.15 -111.42
CA ARG A 254 -64.57 -25.61 -112.62
C ARG A 254 -65.73 -26.50 -113.05
N TYR A 255 -65.56 -27.83 -113.01
CA TYR A 255 -66.62 -28.79 -113.33
C TYR A 255 -67.78 -28.65 -112.34
N LEU A 256 -67.54 -28.69 -111.03
CA LEU A 256 -68.57 -28.51 -109.99
C LEU A 256 -69.22 -27.13 -110.05
N CYS A 257 -68.46 -26.05 -110.24
CA CYS A 257 -69.01 -24.71 -110.47
C CYS A 257 -69.78 -24.60 -111.81
N SER A 258 -69.54 -25.48 -112.79
CA SER A 258 -70.36 -25.61 -114.00
C SER A 258 -71.55 -26.57 -113.82
N HIS A 259 -71.46 -27.56 -112.93
CA HIS A 259 -72.53 -28.49 -112.58
C HIS A 259 -73.59 -27.80 -111.70
N LEU A 260 -73.13 -26.89 -110.83
CA LEU A 260 -73.95 -26.01 -109.98
C LEU A 260 -74.42 -24.73 -110.71
N ARG A 261 -73.96 -24.47 -111.94
CA ARG A 261 -74.35 -23.33 -112.79
C ARG A 261 -74.95 -23.78 -114.15
N GLY A 262 -75.12 -25.08 -114.35
CA GLY A 262 -75.39 -25.68 -115.66
C GLY A 262 -76.38 -26.84 -115.58
N ASN A 263 -77.39 -26.71 -114.72
CA ASN A 263 -78.55 -27.60 -114.68
C ASN A 263 -79.79 -26.89 -114.10
N ASP A 264 -80.15 -25.76 -114.71
CA ASP A 264 -81.56 -25.52 -115.06
C ASP A 264 -81.70 -25.74 -116.58
N SER A 265 -82.91 -26.04 -117.05
CA SER A 265 -83.11 -26.69 -118.36
C SER A 265 -82.75 -25.82 -119.57
N ALA A 266 -81.50 -25.95 -120.02
CA ALA A 266 -80.99 -25.59 -121.35
C ALA A 266 -81.41 -24.20 -121.88
N ASP A 267 -80.82 -23.14 -121.32
CA ASP A 267 -81.00 -21.77 -121.82
C ASP A 267 -79.68 -21.14 -122.29
N SER A 268 -79.74 -20.38 -123.39
CA SER A 268 -78.59 -19.99 -124.23
C SER A 268 -78.68 -18.49 -124.55
N ALA A 269 -77.92 -17.64 -123.86
CA ALA A 269 -76.58 -17.18 -124.27
C ALA A 269 -76.57 -16.07 -125.34
N VAL A 270 -75.46 -15.32 -125.43
CA VAL A 270 -75.24 -14.18 -126.37
C VAL A 270 -76.07 -12.93 -125.93
N SER A 271 -75.53 -11.69 -125.84
CA SER A 271 -74.37 -11.10 -126.53
C SER A 271 -73.70 -9.92 -125.79
N THR A 272 -72.39 -9.73 -126.05
CA THR A 272 -71.63 -8.43 -126.10
C THR A 272 -71.53 -7.54 -124.83
N ASP A 273 -70.50 -6.70 -124.66
CA ASP A 273 -69.53 -6.15 -125.64
C ASP A 273 -68.10 -5.93 -125.08
N SER A 274 -67.09 -6.09 -125.96
CA SER A 274 -65.75 -5.44 -126.05
C SER A 274 -64.78 -5.35 -124.83
N SER A 275 -63.44 -5.44 -125.00
CA SER A 275 -62.61 -5.58 -126.24
C SER A 275 -61.17 -6.10 -125.97
N MET A 276 -60.58 -6.71 -127.03
CA MET A 276 -59.13 -6.91 -127.33
C MET A 276 -58.28 -7.77 -126.34
N ASP A 277 -57.72 -8.95 -126.67
CA ASP A 277 -57.12 -9.52 -127.92
C ASP A 277 -55.75 -8.87 -128.24
N GLU A 278 -54.61 -9.55 -128.45
CA GLU A 278 -54.19 -10.94 -128.80
C GLU A 278 -53.17 -11.52 -127.76
N SER A 279 -52.63 -12.77 -127.75
CA SER A 279 -52.89 -14.06 -128.46
C SER A 279 -52.23 -15.28 -127.75
N SER A 280 -52.63 -16.47 -128.22
CA SER A 280 -52.09 -17.86 -128.18
C SER A 280 -50.57 -18.12 -128.34
N GLU A 281 -49.97 -19.32 -128.09
CA GLU A 281 -50.44 -20.63 -127.56
C GLU A 281 -49.27 -21.55 -127.12
N THR A 282 -49.44 -22.34 -126.04
CA THR A 282 -49.18 -23.80 -126.02
C THR A 282 -49.56 -24.40 -124.65
N SER A 283 -50.12 -25.62 -124.63
CA SER A 283 -50.68 -26.23 -123.43
C SER A 283 -49.64 -26.93 -122.55
N SER A 284 -49.45 -26.45 -121.32
CA SER A 284 -48.67 -27.16 -120.28
C SER A 284 -49.12 -26.77 -118.87
N ALA A 285 -48.93 -27.68 -117.88
CA ALA A 285 -49.37 -27.49 -116.50
C ALA A 285 -48.52 -26.48 -115.68
N LYS A 286 -47.64 -25.72 -116.33
CA LYS A 286 -46.74 -24.75 -115.66
C LYS A 286 -47.38 -23.38 -115.45
N ASP A 287 -48.39 -23.01 -116.25
CA ASP A 287 -49.01 -21.69 -116.24
C ASP A 287 -50.45 -21.71 -115.68
N VAL A 288 -50.58 -22.06 -114.39
CA VAL A 288 -51.80 -21.80 -113.60
C VAL A 288 -51.56 -20.53 -112.77
N PRO A 289 -52.18 -19.38 -113.08
CA PRO A 289 -51.95 -18.14 -112.34
C PRO A 289 -52.34 -18.27 -110.87
N ALA A 290 -51.44 -17.84 -109.98
CA ALA A 290 -51.59 -17.92 -108.54
C ALA A 290 -52.88 -17.22 -108.08
N GLY A 291 -53.82 -17.99 -107.55
CA GLY A 291 -55.13 -17.52 -107.13
C GLY A 291 -56.31 -18.07 -107.93
N SER A 292 -56.12 -18.65 -109.12
CA SER A 292 -57.24 -19.14 -109.96
C SER A 292 -58.14 -20.18 -109.27
N LEU A 293 -57.55 -21.13 -108.53
CA LEU A 293 -58.30 -22.07 -107.69
C LEU A 293 -59.00 -21.35 -106.52
N ARG A 294 -58.39 -20.32 -105.94
CA ARG A 294 -58.94 -19.54 -104.83
C ARG A 294 -60.14 -18.69 -105.25
N THR A 295 -60.19 -18.21 -106.50
CA THR A 295 -61.39 -17.55 -107.05
C THR A 295 -62.54 -18.55 -107.20
N ALA A 296 -62.28 -19.74 -107.76
CA ALA A 296 -63.28 -20.78 -107.93
C ALA A 296 -63.77 -21.35 -106.57
N LEU A 297 -62.85 -21.58 -105.62
CA LEU A 297 -63.19 -21.94 -104.24
C LEU A 297 -63.91 -20.83 -103.48
N ASN A 298 -63.75 -19.55 -103.84
CA ASN A 298 -64.56 -18.46 -103.26
C ASN A 298 -65.99 -18.44 -103.81
N GLU A 299 -66.22 -18.82 -105.06
CA GLU A 299 -67.59 -19.08 -105.56
C GLU A 299 -68.20 -20.30 -104.88
N LEU A 300 -67.46 -21.41 -104.79
CA LEU A 300 -67.88 -22.60 -104.05
C LEU A 300 -68.15 -22.29 -102.57
N LYS A 301 -67.32 -21.43 -101.94
CA LYS A 301 -67.52 -21.00 -100.55
C LYS A 301 -68.75 -20.11 -100.40
N ARG A 302 -69.13 -19.26 -101.36
CA ARG A 302 -70.45 -18.58 -101.31
C ARG A 302 -71.60 -19.59 -101.33
N LEU A 303 -71.48 -20.65 -102.13
CA LEU A 303 -72.49 -21.70 -102.26
C LEU A 303 -72.57 -22.62 -101.02
N ILE A 304 -71.53 -22.68 -100.20
CA ILE A 304 -71.46 -23.52 -98.98
C ILE A 304 -71.62 -22.70 -97.67
N GLN A 305 -71.20 -21.44 -97.63
CA GLN A 305 -71.32 -20.59 -96.44
C GLN A 305 -72.79 -20.27 -96.10
N SER A 306 -73.73 -20.44 -97.04
CA SER A 306 -75.18 -20.41 -96.78
C SER A 306 -75.70 -21.59 -95.94
N ILE A 307 -74.84 -22.55 -95.56
CA ILE A 307 -75.27 -23.86 -95.02
C ILE A 307 -74.80 -24.12 -93.56
N VAL A 308 -73.72 -23.49 -93.05
CA VAL A 308 -72.95 -24.08 -91.91
C VAL A 308 -72.49 -23.14 -90.75
N ASP A 309 -73.07 -21.96 -90.54
CA ASP A 309 -72.62 -21.08 -89.42
C ASP A 309 -73.19 -21.48 -88.03
N GLY A 310 -72.36 -22.07 -87.14
CA GLY A 310 -72.67 -22.17 -85.68
C GLY A 310 -71.82 -23.06 -84.73
N LEU A 311 -71.32 -22.44 -83.62
CA LEU A 311 -71.02 -22.97 -82.24
C LEU A 311 -69.62 -23.52 -81.77
N GLU A 312 -69.32 -23.35 -80.45
CA GLU A 312 -68.12 -23.72 -79.61
C GLU A 312 -68.50 -23.82 -78.07
N PRO A 313 -67.70 -23.64 -76.95
CA PRO A 313 -66.23 -23.64 -76.60
C PRO A 313 -65.80 -24.19 -75.16
N THR A 314 -64.53 -23.96 -74.72
CA THR A 314 -63.97 -23.66 -73.32
C THR A 314 -63.61 -24.67 -72.15
N SER A 315 -62.33 -24.60 -71.64
CA SER A 315 -61.74 -24.29 -70.26
C SER A 315 -61.90 -25.12 -68.91
N SER A 316 -60.90 -25.09 -67.93
CA SER A 316 -61.01 -24.85 -66.42
C SER A 316 -59.84 -25.27 -65.40
N ARG A 317 -59.93 -24.86 -64.08
CA ARG A 317 -59.01 -24.75 -62.84
C ARG A 317 -58.51 -26.05 -62.13
N ARG A 318 -57.62 -26.18 -61.07
CA ARG A 318 -56.80 -25.41 -60.02
C ARG A 318 -57.36 -25.10 -58.58
N ILE A 319 -56.63 -25.43 -57.45
CA ILE A 319 -56.82 -24.98 -56.01
C ILE A 319 -55.66 -25.32 -54.99
N ASP A 320 -55.64 -24.67 -53.79
CA ASP A 320 -54.95 -24.90 -52.45
C ASP A 320 -53.91 -23.84 -51.95
N ASP A 321 -54.07 -23.32 -50.70
CA ASP A 321 -53.08 -22.43 -49.99
C ASP A 321 -53.30 -22.23 -48.44
N ASP A 322 -54.53 -21.95 -47.96
CA ASP A 322 -54.83 -21.28 -46.65
C ASP A 322 -54.27 -21.90 -45.34
N SER A 323 -53.80 -23.15 -45.32
CA SER A 323 -53.52 -23.89 -44.07
C SER A 323 -52.22 -23.50 -43.34
N LEU A 324 -51.35 -22.68 -43.95
CA LEU A 324 -49.98 -22.45 -43.46
C LEU A 324 -49.82 -21.23 -42.53
N GLU A 325 -50.65 -20.18 -42.66
CA GLU A 325 -50.46 -18.93 -41.90
C GLU A 325 -50.78 -19.07 -40.40
N GLU A 326 -51.84 -19.80 -40.04
CA GLU A 326 -52.30 -19.95 -38.65
C GLU A 326 -51.24 -20.64 -37.76
N GLN A 327 -50.49 -21.61 -38.33
CA GLN A 327 -49.46 -22.37 -37.62
C GLN A 327 -48.24 -21.51 -37.27
N ILE A 328 -47.90 -20.53 -38.11
CA ILE A 328 -46.80 -19.59 -37.87
C ILE A 328 -47.15 -18.65 -36.71
N ARG A 329 -48.40 -18.15 -36.64
CA ARG A 329 -48.82 -17.22 -35.57
C ARG A 329 -48.65 -17.84 -34.18
N GLN A 330 -49.11 -19.07 -33.97
CA GLN A 330 -49.06 -19.75 -32.67
C GLN A 330 -47.62 -19.83 -32.12
N THR A 331 -46.67 -20.31 -32.93
CA THR A 331 -45.26 -20.47 -32.50
C THR A 331 -44.58 -19.14 -32.12
N SER A 332 -45.06 -18.01 -32.65
CA SER A 332 -44.55 -16.68 -32.32
C SER A 332 -44.99 -16.18 -30.93
N GLU A 333 -46.17 -16.61 -30.48
CA GLU A 333 -46.77 -16.21 -29.19
C GLU A 333 -46.15 -17.02 -28.04
N ASP A 334 -46.00 -18.34 -28.20
CA ASP A 334 -45.30 -19.20 -27.23
C ASP A 334 -43.85 -18.73 -27.01
N SER A 335 -43.17 -18.35 -28.10
CA SER A 335 -41.84 -17.76 -28.08
C SER A 335 -41.78 -16.41 -27.34
N ARG A 336 -42.90 -15.72 -27.13
CA ARG A 336 -42.98 -14.44 -26.42
C ARG A 336 -43.13 -14.67 -24.91
N ALA A 337 -44.07 -15.53 -24.52
CA ALA A 337 -44.31 -15.90 -23.13
C ALA A 337 -43.04 -16.46 -22.43
N LEU A 338 -42.25 -17.26 -23.14
CA LEU A 338 -41.00 -17.82 -22.59
C LEU A 338 -39.96 -16.75 -22.23
N ARG A 339 -39.93 -15.61 -22.94
CA ARG A 339 -39.02 -14.49 -22.65
C ARG A 339 -39.46 -13.69 -21.42
N GLU A 340 -40.77 -13.44 -21.30
CA GLU A 340 -41.34 -12.71 -20.15
C GLU A 340 -41.13 -13.47 -18.83
N LEU A 341 -41.21 -14.81 -18.85
CA LEU A 341 -40.86 -15.66 -17.70
C LEU A 341 -39.37 -15.52 -17.32
N MET A 342 -38.46 -15.63 -18.29
CA MET A 342 -37.01 -15.49 -18.06
C MET A 342 -36.61 -14.10 -17.52
N GLU A 343 -37.28 -13.03 -17.97
CA GLU A 343 -37.07 -11.69 -17.43
C GLU A 343 -37.64 -11.56 -16.01
N GLY A 344 -38.80 -12.17 -15.73
CA GLY A 344 -39.37 -12.24 -14.39
C GLY A 344 -38.48 -12.96 -13.37
N GLU A 345 -37.82 -14.07 -13.76
CA GLU A 345 -36.85 -14.75 -12.89
C GLU A 345 -35.57 -13.95 -12.67
N ARG A 346 -35.05 -13.28 -13.71
CA ARG A 346 -33.89 -12.37 -13.57
C ARG A 346 -34.22 -11.16 -12.69
N GLY A 347 -35.47 -10.69 -12.69
CA GLY A 347 -35.97 -9.67 -11.75
C GLY A 347 -35.94 -10.14 -10.30
N LYS A 348 -36.51 -11.33 -10.02
CA LYS A 348 -36.49 -11.95 -8.67
C LYS A 348 -35.05 -12.19 -8.17
N LEU A 349 -34.16 -12.67 -9.04
CA LEU A 349 -32.74 -12.85 -8.70
C LEU A 349 -32.07 -11.53 -8.30
N ARG A 350 -32.31 -10.43 -9.02
CA ARG A 350 -31.83 -9.09 -8.62
C ARG A 350 -32.37 -8.66 -7.26
N GLN A 351 -33.67 -8.80 -7.02
CA GLN A 351 -34.27 -8.47 -5.73
C GLN A 351 -33.65 -9.27 -4.58
N SER A 352 -33.44 -10.59 -4.76
CA SER A 352 -32.77 -11.41 -3.74
C SER A 352 -31.31 -11.02 -3.48
N LEU A 353 -30.60 -10.51 -4.49
CA LEU A 353 -29.24 -10.00 -4.36
C LEU A 353 -29.22 -8.67 -3.59
N GLU A 354 -30.16 -7.78 -3.87
CA GLU A 354 -30.34 -6.51 -3.17
C GLU A 354 -30.76 -6.71 -1.70
N GLU A 355 -31.66 -7.66 -1.42
CA GLU A 355 -32.02 -8.07 -0.06
C GLU A 355 -30.82 -8.63 0.71
N LEU A 356 -29.99 -9.48 0.09
CA LEU A 356 -28.74 -9.96 0.69
C LEU A 356 -27.74 -8.83 0.98
N GLN A 357 -27.62 -7.83 0.09
CA GLN A 357 -26.79 -6.64 0.32
C GLN A 357 -27.33 -5.75 1.45
N GLN A 358 -28.66 -5.63 1.58
CA GLN A 358 -29.29 -4.94 2.72
C GLN A 358 -29.06 -5.70 4.03
N LEU A 359 -29.22 -7.02 4.05
CA LEU A 359 -28.93 -7.86 5.21
C LEU A 359 -27.44 -7.86 5.59
N HIS A 360 -26.52 -7.75 4.64
CA HIS A 360 -25.08 -7.62 4.91
C HIS A 360 -24.68 -6.25 5.45
N SER A 361 -25.35 -5.18 5.01
CA SER A 361 -25.08 -3.80 5.48
C SER A 361 -25.75 -3.46 6.82
N GLN A 362 -26.85 -4.11 7.19
CA GLN A 362 -27.49 -3.95 8.52
C GLN A 362 -26.54 -4.16 9.72
N PRO A 363 -25.79 -5.28 9.87
CA PRO A 363 -24.86 -5.46 10.98
C PRO A 363 -23.73 -4.43 10.96
N HIS A 364 -23.26 -4.00 9.78
CA HIS A 364 -22.23 -2.96 9.66
C HIS A 364 -22.76 -1.59 10.13
N ALA A 365 -24.01 -1.24 9.77
CA ALA A 365 -24.67 -0.01 10.19
C ALA A 365 -25.11 -0.04 11.68
N ALA A 366 -25.33 -1.21 12.25
CA ALA A 366 -25.56 -1.42 13.68
C ALA A 366 -24.25 -1.30 14.47
N PHE A 367 -23.16 -1.92 13.99
CA PHE A 367 -21.83 -1.83 14.58
C PHE A 367 -21.34 -0.38 14.65
N CYS A 368 -21.42 0.36 13.53
CA CYS A 368 -21.03 1.78 13.50
C CYS A 368 -21.87 2.64 14.47
N ARG A 369 -23.19 2.40 14.58
CA ARG A 369 -24.04 3.12 15.54
C ARG A 369 -23.74 2.75 17.00
N ALA A 370 -23.44 1.48 17.29
CA ALA A 370 -23.03 1.05 18.62
C ALA A 370 -21.68 1.67 19.04
N HIS A 371 -20.72 1.76 18.11
CA HIS A 371 -19.42 2.37 18.37
C HIS A 371 -19.52 3.89 18.57
N ALA A 372 -20.33 4.58 17.77
CA ALA A 372 -20.64 5.99 17.96
C ALA A 372 -21.36 6.26 19.30
N GLY A 373 -22.33 5.42 19.67
CA GLY A 373 -23.02 5.51 20.96
C GLY A 373 -22.08 5.36 22.16
N ARG A 374 -21.12 4.42 22.10
CA ARG A 374 -20.07 4.30 23.13
C ARG A 374 -19.17 5.55 23.20
N ALA A 375 -18.78 6.12 22.06
CA ALA A 375 -17.97 7.34 22.02
C ALA A 375 -18.67 8.56 22.65
N VAL A 376 -19.97 8.73 22.39
CA VAL A 376 -20.78 9.81 22.99
C VAL A 376 -20.99 9.59 24.49
N SER A 377 -21.34 8.36 24.91
CA SER A 377 -21.50 8.01 26.32
C SER A 377 -20.21 8.20 27.13
N GLY A 378 -19.05 7.87 26.54
CA GLY A 378 -17.73 8.14 27.12
C GLY A 378 -17.48 9.63 27.36
N ARG A 379 -17.70 10.48 26.34
CA ARG A 379 -17.51 11.94 26.48
C ARG A 379 -18.42 12.55 27.55
N LEU A 380 -19.68 12.12 27.64
CA LEU A 380 -20.62 12.59 28.67
C LEU A 380 -20.15 12.21 30.09
N LYS A 381 -19.64 10.99 30.30
CA LYS A 381 -19.07 10.58 31.60
C LYS A 381 -17.84 11.40 31.97
N CYS A 382 -16.94 11.69 31.03
CA CYS A 382 -15.76 12.54 31.29
C CYS A 382 -16.14 13.96 31.74
N HIS A 383 -17.13 14.60 31.08
CA HIS A 383 -17.59 15.94 31.50
C HIS A 383 -18.24 15.89 32.89
N SER A 384 -19.16 14.95 33.13
CA SER A 384 -19.79 14.80 34.46
C SER A 384 -18.78 14.56 35.59
N SER A 385 -17.64 13.94 35.29
CA SER A 385 -16.56 13.73 36.26
C SER A 385 -15.74 15.00 36.49
N GLN A 386 -15.45 15.80 35.45
CA GLN A 386 -14.72 17.05 35.59
C GLN A 386 -15.53 18.14 36.32
N ASP A 387 -16.84 18.20 36.09
CA ASP A 387 -17.72 19.13 36.81
C ASP A 387 -17.90 18.72 38.29
N ALA A 388 -18.00 17.41 38.58
CA ALA A 388 -18.05 16.91 39.96
C ALA A 388 -16.78 17.27 40.79
N TYR A 389 -15.60 17.25 40.17
CA TYR A 389 -14.35 17.66 40.82
C TYR A 389 -14.22 19.18 41.03
N ARG A 390 -14.92 20.02 40.25
CA ARG A 390 -14.92 21.49 40.44
C ARG A 390 -15.81 21.95 41.60
N CYS A 391 -16.86 21.22 41.93
CA CYS A 391 -17.73 21.57 43.07
C CYS A 391 -17.11 21.29 44.45
N TYR A 392 -16.09 20.43 44.53
CA TYR A 392 -15.41 20.12 45.81
C TYR A 392 -14.23 21.04 46.14
N SER A 393 -13.82 21.93 45.24
CA SER A 393 -12.73 22.90 45.47
C SER A 393 -13.24 24.33 45.74
N SER A 394 -14.48 24.47 46.26
CA SER A 394 -15.13 25.76 46.55
C SER A 394 -15.75 25.82 47.96
N SER A 395 -15.24 25.00 48.89
CA SER A 395 -15.68 24.92 50.29
C SER A 395 -14.51 24.64 51.24
N PHE A 396 -13.51 25.52 51.22
CA PHE A 396 -12.48 25.70 52.26
C PHE A 396 -11.97 27.15 52.23
#